data_AF-A0A957RMS9-F1
#
_entry.id   AF-A0A957RMS9-F1
#
_cell.length_a   1.000
_cell.length_b   1.000
_cell.length_c   1.000
_cell.angle_alpha   90.00
_cell.angle_beta   90.00
_cell.angle_gamma   90.00
#
_symmetry.space_group_name_H-M   'P 1'
#
loop_
_entity.id
_entity.type
_entity.pdbx_description
1 polymer ?
#
loop_
_entity_poly.entity_id
_entity_poly.type
_entity_poly.pdbx_seq_one_letter_code
_entity_poly.pdbx_strand_id
1 'polypeptide(L)'
;MQTTLHVTLFGTVQVTHPSQGERLNLAPGVQALFAYLLLQSRPVPRDVLLEVFWGERPPARARNSLNTAIWRLRQALEPDGIAPQTYLLSNSTGEVGFNWESQHWVDVECFSRQTHRLLRKPAQEFGPADAAQIEECLALYRGELLESLYDDWALRERERYRTIHLNCLARLMEYHAGRRSFEQSITYGQEILRHDPLREDVHRCLMRFYLENGQRALAQRQYHRCCELLEQEMGVPPLEETQVLYQQLAATTPAGVAFGSAP
;
A
#
# COMPACT_ATOMS: atom_id res chain seq x y z
N MET A 1 24.04 -13.45 -11.67
CA MET A 1 23.84 -12.18 -12.39
C MET A 1 22.35 -12.03 -12.60
N GLN A 2 21.75 -10.89 -12.21
CA GLN A 2 20.31 -10.66 -12.41
C GLN A 2 20.03 -10.57 -13.90
N THR A 3 19.14 -11.42 -14.43
CA THR A 3 18.76 -11.44 -15.86
C THR A 3 17.48 -10.64 -16.13
N THR A 4 16.93 -10.03 -15.09
CA THR A 4 15.58 -9.45 -15.06
C THR A 4 15.65 -7.96 -14.73
N LEU A 5 14.87 -7.12 -15.41
CA LEU A 5 14.68 -5.73 -15.01
C LEU A 5 13.94 -5.67 -13.67
N HIS A 6 14.54 -5.05 -12.66
CA HIS A 6 13.95 -4.97 -11.32
C HIS A 6 13.53 -3.53 -11.00
N VAL A 7 12.25 -3.32 -10.68
CA VAL A 7 11.71 -2.01 -10.36
C VAL A 7 11.00 -2.02 -9.01
N THR A 8 11.30 -1.03 -8.16
CA THR A 8 10.54 -0.77 -6.94
C THR A 8 9.87 0.59 -7.01
N LEU A 9 8.57 0.66 -6.75
CA LEU A 9 7.78 1.88 -6.66
C LEU A 9 7.22 2.13 -5.25
N PHE A 10 7.19 1.13 -4.36
CA PHE A 10 6.87 1.34 -2.94
C PHE A 10 8.06 1.99 -2.21
N GLY A 11 7.89 3.26 -1.81
CA GLY A 11 8.94 4.14 -1.34
C GLY A 11 9.59 4.93 -2.48
N THR A 12 10.91 5.10 -2.42
CA THR A 12 11.67 5.75 -3.49
C THR A 12 11.79 4.84 -4.71
N VAL A 13 11.53 5.40 -5.91
CA VAL A 13 11.65 4.65 -7.16
C VAL A 13 13.08 4.18 -7.38
N GLN A 14 13.26 2.89 -7.63
CA GLN A 14 14.55 2.32 -8.02
C GLN A 14 14.35 1.42 -9.23
N VAL A 15 15.26 1.55 -10.20
CA VAL A 15 15.28 0.72 -11.40
C VAL A 15 16.67 0.12 -11.51
N THR A 16 16.77 -1.21 -11.55
CA THR A 16 18.03 -1.93 -11.72
C THR A 16 17.96 -2.73 -13.01
N HIS A 17 18.88 -2.44 -13.93
CA HIS A 17 18.92 -3.10 -15.24
C HIS A 17 19.88 -4.29 -15.23
N PRO A 18 19.50 -5.46 -15.79
CA PRO A 18 20.31 -6.67 -15.74
C PRO A 18 21.68 -6.53 -16.42
N SER A 19 21.78 -5.74 -17.48
CA SER A 19 23.06 -5.54 -18.19
C SER A 19 24.02 -4.57 -17.50
N GLN A 20 23.54 -3.75 -16.57
CA GLN A 20 24.35 -2.71 -15.92
C GLN A 20 24.72 -3.06 -14.48
N GLY A 21 24.00 -3.99 -13.83
CA GLY A 21 24.30 -4.48 -12.48
C GLY A 21 24.08 -3.46 -11.36
N GLU A 22 23.84 -2.20 -11.69
CA GLU A 22 23.62 -1.08 -10.76
C GLU A 22 22.28 -0.38 -11.01
N ARG A 23 21.91 0.51 -10.09
CA ARG A 23 20.69 1.32 -10.18
C ARG A 23 20.83 2.36 -11.29
N LEU A 24 19.83 2.43 -12.17
CA LEU A 24 19.72 3.46 -13.18
C LEU A 24 19.46 4.82 -12.54
N ASN A 25 20.26 5.81 -12.91
CA ASN A 25 20.03 7.20 -12.52
C ASN A 25 19.13 7.89 -13.56
N LEU A 26 17.82 7.83 -13.35
CA LEU A 26 16.84 8.49 -14.21
C LEU A 26 16.58 9.92 -13.72
N ALA A 27 16.58 10.88 -14.65
CA ALA A 27 16.17 12.25 -14.31
C ALA A 27 14.71 12.27 -13.80
N PRO A 28 14.32 13.18 -12.89
CA PRO A 28 13.00 13.14 -12.23
C PRO A 28 11.80 13.00 -13.19
N GLY A 29 11.73 13.80 -14.26
CA GLY A 29 10.64 13.70 -15.24
C GLY A 29 10.66 12.41 -16.08
N VAL A 30 11.83 11.80 -16.27
CA VAL A 30 12.00 10.51 -16.95
C VAL A 30 11.54 9.37 -16.02
N GLN A 31 11.90 9.44 -14.74
CA GLN A 31 11.46 8.52 -13.71
C GLN A 31 9.94 8.58 -13.50
N ALA A 32 9.36 9.79 -13.45
CA ALA A 32 7.92 10.00 -13.31
C ALA A 32 7.15 9.41 -14.50
N LEU A 33 7.62 9.65 -15.73
CA LEU A 33 7.05 9.04 -16.93
C LEU A 33 7.10 7.50 -16.86
N PHE A 34 8.24 6.93 -16.48
CA PHE A 34 8.35 5.48 -16.39
C PHE A 34 7.45 4.87 -15.32
N ALA A 35 7.44 5.46 -14.12
CA ALA A 35 6.55 5.06 -13.05
C ALA A 35 5.07 5.11 -13.48
N TYR A 36 4.67 6.17 -14.18
CA TYR A 36 3.32 6.27 -14.72
C TYR A 36 3.02 5.14 -15.70
N LEU A 37 3.90 4.86 -16.66
CA LEU A 37 3.72 3.78 -17.63
C LEU A 37 3.63 2.39 -16.96
N LEU A 38 4.39 2.17 -15.88
CA LEU A 38 4.34 0.94 -15.07
C LEU A 38 3.05 0.80 -14.24
N LEU A 39 2.30 1.87 -14.06
CA LEU A 39 0.99 1.85 -13.39
C LEU A 39 -0.17 1.70 -14.38
N GLN A 40 0.11 1.71 -15.69
CA GLN A 40 -0.90 1.50 -16.72
C GLN A 40 -0.90 0.04 -17.21
N SER A 41 -2.10 -0.53 -17.35
CA SER A 41 -2.27 -1.88 -17.90
C SER A 41 -2.14 -1.95 -19.43
N ARG A 42 -2.12 -0.81 -20.12
CA ARG A 42 -2.07 -0.71 -21.58
C ARG A 42 -1.19 0.46 -22.02
N PRO A 43 -0.64 0.43 -23.24
CA PRO A 43 0.01 1.60 -23.83
C PRO A 43 -0.89 2.83 -23.81
N VAL A 44 -0.29 4.00 -23.59
CA VAL A 44 -0.96 5.28 -23.41
C VAL A 44 -0.70 6.16 -24.62
N PRO A 45 -1.73 6.82 -25.19
CA PRO A 45 -1.54 7.82 -26.25
C PRO A 45 -0.59 8.94 -25.81
N ARG A 46 0.30 9.37 -26.72
CA ARG A 46 1.22 10.49 -26.46
C ARG A 46 0.52 11.76 -26.01
N ASP A 47 -0.67 12.06 -26.53
CA ASP A 47 -1.42 13.27 -26.16
C ASP A 47 -1.85 13.25 -24.69
N VAL A 48 -2.22 12.08 -24.16
CA VAL A 48 -2.51 11.91 -22.72
C VAL A 48 -1.24 12.12 -21.89
N LEU A 49 -0.10 11.56 -22.33
CA LEU A 49 1.17 11.78 -21.63
C LEU A 49 1.60 13.26 -21.67
N LEU A 50 1.32 13.97 -22.75
CA LEU A 50 1.59 15.42 -22.84
C LEU A 50 0.76 16.20 -21.84
N GLU A 51 -0.53 15.90 -21.75
CA GLU A 51 -1.44 16.57 -20.82
C GLU A 51 -1.03 16.34 -19.37
N VAL A 52 -0.73 15.07 -19.00
CA VAL A 52 -0.35 14.69 -17.63
C VAL A 52 0.94 15.36 -17.16
N PHE A 53 1.98 15.39 -17.99
CA PHE A 53 3.32 15.81 -17.56
C PHE A 53 3.71 17.23 -17.99
N TRP A 54 3.08 17.75 -19.04
CA TRP A 54 3.48 19.00 -19.69
C TRP A 54 2.30 19.85 -20.18
N GLY A 55 1.09 19.65 -19.64
CA GLY A 55 -0.13 20.35 -20.08
C GLY A 55 -0.06 21.88 -20.02
N GLU A 56 0.71 22.44 -19.09
CA GLU A 56 0.90 23.89 -18.95
C GLU A 56 1.92 24.49 -19.93
N ARG A 57 2.62 23.67 -20.71
CA ARG A 57 3.67 24.12 -21.64
C ARG A 57 3.12 24.37 -23.05
N PRO A 58 3.75 25.27 -23.84
CA PRO A 58 3.42 25.41 -25.25
C PRO A 58 3.54 24.05 -26.00
N PRO A 59 2.59 23.71 -26.90
CA PRO A 59 2.49 22.36 -27.47
C PRO A 59 3.79 21.83 -28.11
N ALA A 60 4.54 22.69 -28.82
CA ALA A 60 5.81 22.30 -29.43
C ALA A 60 6.89 21.92 -28.39
N ARG A 61 6.96 22.66 -27.28
CA ARG A 61 7.91 22.37 -26.18
C ARG A 61 7.49 21.13 -25.39
N ALA A 62 6.21 20.91 -25.19
CA ALA A 62 5.67 19.71 -24.55
C ALA A 62 6.05 18.46 -25.36
N ARG A 63 5.79 18.46 -26.67
CA ARG A 63 6.17 17.37 -27.60
C ARG A 63 7.66 17.06 -27.58
N ASN A 64 8.50 18.09 -27.65
CA ASN A 64 9.96 17.90 -27.58
C ASN A 64 10.39 17.32 -26.22
N SER A 65 9.76 17.72 -25.12
CA SER A 65 10.05 17.20 -23.78
C SER A 65 9.68 15.72 -23.67
N LEU A 66 8.49 15.34 -24.14
CA LEU A 66 8.04 13.94 -24.15
C LEU A 66 8.94 13.06 -25.03
N ASN A 67 9.26 13.49 -26.25
CA ASN A 67 10.17 12.76 -27.13
C ASN A 67 11.55 12.56 -26.49
N THR A 68 12.08 13.60 -25.84
CA THR A 68 13.36 13.52 -25.12
C THR A 68 13.27 12.54 -23.95
N ALA A 69 12.18 12.56 -23.18
CA ALA A 69 11.98 11.66 -22.05
C ALA A 69 11.88 10.19 -22.50
N ILE A 70 11.09 9.91 -23.54
CA ILE A 70 10.97 8.57 -24.14
C ILE A 70 12.32 8.09 -24.66
N TRP A 71 13.05 8.95 -25.39
CA TRP A 71 14.37 8.59 -25.91
C TRP A 71 15.36 8.26 -24.78
N ARG A 72 15.36 9.04 -23.69
CA ARG A 72 16.18 8.75 -22.50
C ARG A 72 15.79 7.44 -21.82
N LEU A 73 14.49 7.12 -21.74
CA LEU A 73 14.04 5.81 -21.23
C LEU A 73 14.55 4.68 -22.10
N ARG A 74 14.46 4.81 -23.42
CA ARG A 74 14.99 3.80 -24.34
C ARG A 74 16.49 3.60 -24.18
N GLN A 75 17.27 4.67 -24.08
CA GLN A 75 18.71 4.55 -23.85
C GLN A 75 19.05 3.86 -22.52
N ALA A 76 18.22 4.08 -21.49
CA ALA A 76 18.46 3.51 -20.16
C ALA A 76 17.99 2.04 -20.04
N LEU A 77 16.85 1.69 -20.65
CA LEU A 77 16.24 0.36 -20.54
C LEU A 77 16.60 -0.57 -21.70
N GLU A 78 16.90 -0.03 -22.88
CA GLU A 78 17.20 -0.78 -24.10
C GLU A 78 18.56 -0.31 -24.66
N PRO A 79 19.67 -0.41 -23.89
CA PRO A 79 21.00 -0.06 -24.36
C PRO A 79 21.49 -1.05 -25.43
N ASP A 80 22.65 -0.76 -26.05
CA ASP A 80 23.25 -1.60 -27.08
C ASP A 80 23.30 -3.08 -26.65
N GLY A 81 22.79 -3.95 -27.52
CA GLY A 81 22.66 -5.40 -27.25
C GLY A 81 21.28 -5.84 -26.75
N ILE A 82 20.40 -4.90 -26.39
CA ILE A 82 18.98 -5.18 -26.13
C ILE A 82 18.14 -4.76 -27.34
N ALA A 83 17.25 -5.63 -27.80
CA ALA A 83 16.42 -5.33 -28.96
C ALA A 83 15.44 -4.18 -28.66
N PRO A 84 15.18 -3.27 -29.63
CA PRO A 84 14.16 -2.23 -29.45
C PRO A 84 12.81 -2.82 -29.09
N GLN A 85 12.06 -2.14 -28.22
CA GLN A 85 10.76 -2.57 -27.70
C GLN A 85 10.78 -3.81 -26.79
N THR A 86 11.96 -4.20 -26.29
CA THR A 86 12.07 -5.24 -25.24
C THR A 86 11.34 -4.81 -23.96
N TYR A 87 11.48 -3.55 -23.53
CA TYR A 87 10.85 -3.03 -22.32
C TYR A 87 9.87 -1.89 -22.58
N LEU A 88 10.07 -1.11 -23.65
CA LEU A 88 9.24 0.06 -23.95
C LEU A 88 8.57 -0.08 -25.33
N LEU A 89 7.27 -0.31 -25.31
CA LEU A 89 6.45 -0.42 -26.52
C LEU A 89 6.21 0.97 -27.13
N SER A 90 6.25 1.04 -28.45
CA SER A 90 5.69 2.17 -29.20
C SER A 90 5.04 1.64 -30.46
N ASN A 91 3.71 1.78 -30.54
CA ASN A 91 2.95 1.28 -31.68
C ASN A 91 2.75 2.36 -32.76
N SER A 92 2.23 1.93 -33.90
CA SER A 92 1.98 2.79 -35.08
C SER A 92 0.94 3.89 -34.82
N THR A 93 0.08 3.72 -33.82
CA THR A 93 -0.91 4.71 -33.37
C THR A 93 -0.31 5.79 -32.45
N GLY A 94 0.98 5.68 -32.10
CA GLY A 94 1.68 6.67 -31.30
C GLY A 94 1.47 6.52 -29.80
N GLU A 95 1.02 5.36 -29.34
CA GLU A 95 0.91 5.01 -27.91
C GLU A 95 2.26 4.50 -27.39
N VAL A 96 2.50 4.71 -26.10
CA VAL A 96 3.74 4.32 -25.40
C VAL A 96 3.37 3.56 -24.14
N GLY A 97 4.01 2.42 -23.90
CA GLY A 97 3.70 1.57 -22.75
C GLY A 97 4.90 0.76 -22.30
N PHE A 98 4.82 0.19 -21.10
CA PHE A 98 5.74 -0.84 -20.67
C PHE A 98 5.37 -2.19 -21.31
N ASN A 99 6.37 -2.95 -21.73
CA ASN A 99 6.17 -4.30 -22.27
C ASN A 99 6.06 -5.32 -21.13
N TRP A 100 4.84 -5.62 -20.71
CA TRP A 100 4.56 -6.64 -19.68
C TRP A 100 4.84 -8.09 -20.12
N GLU A 101 5.27 -8.33 -21.37
CA GLU A 101 5.77 -9.64 -21.82
C GLU A 101 7.29 -9.78 -21.64
N SER A 102 7.98 -8.71 -21.22
CA SER A 102 9.42 -8.73 -21.00
C SER A 102 9.84 -9.54 -19.77
N GLN A 103 11.13 -9.83 -19.62
CA GLN A 103 11.66 -10.35 -18.35
C GLN A 103 11.81 -9.23 -17.32
N HIS A 104 10.82 -9.09 -16.42
CA HIS A 104 10.80 -8.05 -15.40
C HIS A 104 10.35 -8.58 -14.03
N TRP A 105 10.60 -7.75 -13.01
CA TRP A 105 10.02 -7.83 -11.69
C TRP A 105 9.68 -6.41 -11.27
N VAL A 106 8.40 -6.18 -10.95
CA VAL A 106 7.89 -4.88 -10.48
C VAL A 106 7.12 -5.12 -9.19
N ASP A 107 7.52 -4.47 -8.11
CA ASP A 107 6.92 -4.68 -6.77
C ASP A 107 5.41 -4.44 -6.73
N VAL A 108 4.92 -3.36 -7.34
CA VAL A 108 3.49 -3.00 -7.37
C VAL A 108 2.66 -3.97 -8.20
N GLU A 109 3.24 -4.58 -9.23
CA GLU A 109 2.58 -5.59 -10.06
C GLU A 109 2.46 -6.90 -9.27
N CYS A 110 3.56 -7.32 -8.64
CA CYS A 110 3.59 -8.48 -7.75
C CYS A 110 2.56 -8.33 -6.62
N PHE A 111 2.55 -7.17 -5.96
CA PHE A 111 1.62 -6.84 -4.89
C PHE A 111 0.17 -6.85 -5.37
N SER A 112 -0.15 -6.09 -6.42
CA SER A 112 -1.52 -5.95 -6.93
C SER A 112 -2.10 -7.28 -7.39
N ARG A 113 -1.33 -8.07 -8.15
CA ARG A 113 -1.81 -9.33 -8.71
C ARG A 113 -2.16 -10.35 -7.62
N GLN A 114 -1.29 -10.51 -6.63
CA GLN A 114 -1.51 -11.46 -5.55
C GLN A 114 -2.63 -11.00 -4.62
N THR A 115 -2.62 -9.75 -4.18
CA THR A 115 -3.61 -9.22 -3.23
C THR A 115 -5.02 -9.21 -3.83
N HIS A 116 -5.18 -8.86 -5.12
CA HIS A 116 -6.49 -8.89 -5.78
C HIS A 116 -7.14 -10.27 -5.74
N ARG A 117 -6.34 -11.33 -5.94
CA ARG A 117 -6.81 -12.72 -5.89
C ARG A 117 -7.18 -13.13 -4.45
N LEU A 118 -6.33 -12.79 -3.49
CA LEU A 118 -6.47 -13.23 -2.10
C LEU A 118 -7.62 -12.51 -1.38
N LEU A 119 -7.76 -11.19 -1.59
CA LEU A 119 -8.81 -10.38 -0.95
C LEU A 119 -10.22 -10.74 -1.44
N ARG A 120 -10.35 -11.31 -2.65
CA ARG A 120 -11.63 -11.79 -3.20
C ARG A 120 -12.08 -13.13 -2.66
N LYS A 121 -11.22 -13.88 -1.97
CA LYS A 121 -11.60 -15.17 -1.40
C LYS A 121 -12.62 -14.99 -0.27
N PRO A 122 -13.67 -15.82 -0.20
CA PRO A 122 -14.54 -15.90 0.97
C PRO A 122 -13.75 -16.22 2.23
N ALA A 123 -14.19 -15.70 3.39
CA ALA A 123 -13.50 -15.91 4.66
C ALA A 123 -13.38 -17.39 5.04
N GLN A 124 -14.36 -18.22 4.64
CA GLN A 124 -14.38 -19.66 4.90
C GLN A 124 -13.32 -20.44 4.09
N GLU A 125 -12.90 -19.90 2.94
CA GLU A 125 -11.89 -20.49 2.06
C GLU A 125 -10.48 -19.91 2.31
N PHE A 126 -10.39 -18.86 3.13
CA PHE A 126 -9.13 -18.18 3.41
C PHE A 126 -8.31 -19.00 4.42
N GLY A 127 -7.26 -19.63 3.92
CA GLY A 127 -6.44 -20.56 4.69
C GLY A 127 -5.09 -19.99 5.17
N PRO A 128 -4.30 -20.78 5.91
CA PRO A 128 -2.97 -20.37 6.38
C PRO A 128 -2.00 -20.05 5.24
N ALA A 129 -2.09 -20.76 4.11
CA ALA A 129 -1.28 -20.46 2.92
C ALA A 129 -1.65 -19.10 2.30
N ASP A 130 -2.93 -18.69 2.38
CA ASP A 130 -3.37 -17.39 1.88
C ASP A 130 -2.90 -16.27 2.81
N ALA A 131 -2.95 -16.48 4.14
CA ALA A 131 -2.41 -15.56 5.12
C ALA A 131 -0.92 -15.30 4.88
N ALA A 132 -0.11 -16.36 4.77
CA ALA A 132 1.32 -16.25 4.48
C ALA A 132 1.59 -15.50 3.16
N GLN A 133 0.79 -15.74 2.12
CA GLN A 133 0.93 -14.99 0.86
C GLN A 133 0.56 -13.50 0.99
N ILE A 134 -0.42 -13.14 1.83
CA ILE A 134 -0.69 -11.72 2.13
C ILE A 134 0.49 -11.11 2.89
N GLU A 135 1.08 -11.80 3.87
CA GLU A 135 2.25 -11.31 4.59
C GLU A 135 3.45 -11.07 3.65
N GLU A 136 3.72 -11.99 2.72
CA GLU A 136 4.73 -11.80 1.67
C GLU A 136 4.46 -10.55 0.81
N CYS A 137 3.19 -10.29 0.48
CA CYS A 137 2.81 -9.08 -0.24
C CYS A 137 3.03 -7.82 0.62
N LEU A 138 2.65 -7.85 1.89
CA LEU A 138 2.88 -6.72 2.80
C LEU A 138 4.36 -6.38 2.93
N ALA A 139 5.26 -7.36 2.87
CA ALA A 139 6.71 -7.14 2.86
C ALA A 139 7.25 -6.41 1.61
N LEU A 140 6.47 -6.37 0.51
CA LEU A 140 6.78 -5.55 -0.67
C LEU A 140 6.44 -4.09 -0.44
N TYR A 141 5.42 -3.80 0.38
CA TYR A 141 4.99 -2.44 0.71
C TYR A 141 5.92 -1.84 1.76
N ARG A 142 7.06 -1.31 1.31
CA ARG A 142 8.13 -0.79 2.20
C ARG A 142 8.01 0.69 2.54
N GLY A 143 7.09 1.39 1.88
CA GLY A 143 6.86 2.82 2.00
C GLY A 143 5.73 3.25 1.09
N GLU A 144 5.33 4.51 1.19
CA GLU A 144 4.29 5.06 0.32
C GLU A 144 4.67 4.94 -1.15
N LEU A 145 3.69 4.63 -2.00
CA LEU A 145 3.90 4.56 -3.43
C LEU A 145 4.43 5.90 -3.96
N LEU A 146 5.55 5.84 -4.70
CA LEU A 146 6.20 6.99 -5.31
C LEU A 146 6.41 8.14 -4.31
N GLU A 147 7.04 7.83 -3.17
CA GLU A 147 7.18 8.73 -2.01
C GLU A 147 7.76 10.11 -2.36
N SER A 148 8.66 10.18 -3.36
CA SER A 148 9.29 11.42 -3.81
C SER A 148 8.55 12.16 -4.93
N LEU A 149 7.39 11.67 -5.36
CA LEU A 149 6.61 12.22 -6.47
C LEU A 149 5.29 12.81 -5.99
N TYR A 150 5.02 14.06 -6.37
CA TYR A 150 3.88 14.84 -5.86
C TYR A 150 2.86 15.21 -6.93
N ASP A 151 3.01 14.69 -8.16
CA ASP A 151 2.02 14.87 -9.22
C ASP A 151 0.65 14.30 -8.82
N ASP A 152 -0.44 14.95 -9.20
CA ASP A 152 -1.81 14.57 -8.82
C ASP A 152 -2.18 13.12 -9.18
N TRP A 153 -1.65 12.60 -10.29
CA TRP A 153 -1.86 11.22 -10.68
C TRP A 153 -1.18 10.25 -9.70
N ALA A 154 -0.01 10.61 -9.16
CA ALA A 154 0.73 9.79 -8.22
C ALA A 154 0.03 9.75 -6.86
N LEU A 155 -0.57 10.88 -6.43
CA LEU A 155 -1.38 10.95 -5.22
C LEU A 155 -2.60 10.01 -5.28
N ARG A 156 -3.31 9.99 -6.41
CA ARG A 156 -4.44 9.07 -6.63
C ARG A 156 -4.02 7.60 -6.57
N GLU A 157 -2.91 7.27 -7.23
CA GLU A 157 -2.39 5.90 -7.21
C GLU A 157 -1.91 5.51 -5.81
N ARG A 158 -1.28 6.43 -5.07
CA ARG A 158 -0.83 6.19 -3.70
C ARG A 158 -2.00 5.84 -2.79
N GLU A 159 -3.09 6.58 -2.87
CA GLU A 159 -4.30 6.29 -2.08
C GLU A 159 -4.90 4.93 -2.46
N ARG A 160 -4.93 4.59 -3.76
CA ARG A 160 -5.38 3.28 -4.24
C ARG A 160 -4.58 2.14 -3.60
N TYR A 161 -3.26 2.20 -3.62
CA TYR A 161 -2.42 1.15 -3.04
C TYR A 161 -2.43 1.13 -1.51
N ARG A 162 -2.55 2.30 -0.86
CA ARG A 162 -2.76 2.40 0.59
C ARG A 162 -4.05 1.71 1.01
N THR A 163 -5.15 1.91 0.28
CA THR A 163 -6.42 1.20 0.51
C THR A 163 -6.25 -0.32 0.40
N ILE A 164 -5.55 -0.81 -0.63
CA ILE A 164 -5.28 -2.26 -0.78
C ILE A 164 -4.45 -2.79 0.39
N HIS A 165 -3.42 -2.05 0.81
CA HIS A 165 -2.58 -2.40 1.96
C HIS A 165 -3.41 -2.53 3.25
N LEU A 166 -4.26 -1.55 3.55
CA LEU A 166 -5.14 -1.60 4.73
C LEU A 166 -6.13 -2.76 4.67
N ASN A 167 -6.65 -3.09 3.49
CA ASN A 167 -7.54 -4.25 3.31
C ASN A 167 -6.80 -5.58 3.54
N CYS A 168 -5.52 -5.68 3.15
CA CYS A 168 -4.67 -6.83 3.45
C CYS A 168 -4.45 -6.99 4.96
N LEU A 169 -4.12 -5.90 5.66
CA LEU A 169 -3.98 -5.92 7.12
C LEU A 169 -5.29 -6.31 7.81
N ALA A 170 -6.43 -5.74 7.38
CA ALA A 170 -7.74 -6.06 7.94
C ALA A 170 -8.10 -7.53 7.73
N ARG A 171 -7.80 -8.09 6.55
CA ARG A 171 -8.01 -9.51 6.25
C ARG A 171 -7.19 -10.42 7.17
N LEU A 172 -5.92 -10.09 7.42
CA LEU A 172 -5.09 -10.85 8.36
C LEU A 172 -5.56 -10.71 9.80
N MET A 173 -5.95 -9.50 10.21
CA MET A 173 -6.53 -9.24 11.52
C MET A 173 -7.77 -10.13 11.77
N GLU A 174 -8.71 -10.18 10.82
CA GLU A 174 -9.90 -11.04 10.90
C GLU A 174 -9.55 -12.53 10.92
N TYR A 175 -8.61 -12.96 10.07
CA TYR A 175 -8.16 -14.34 9.99
C TYR A 175 -7.60 -14.84 11.33
N HIS A 176 -6.71 -14.07 11.94
CA HIS A 176 -6.12 -14.44 13.22
C HIS A 176 -7.14 -14.36 14.37
N ALA A 177 -8.05 -13.37 14.33
CA ALA A 177 -9.09 -13.23 15.35
C ALA A 177 -10.03 -14.45 15.36
N GLY A 178 -10.44 -14.95 14.18
CA GLY A 178 -11.26 -16.15 14.05
C GLY A 178 -10.60 -17.42 14.61
N ARG A 179 -9.27 -17.41 14.75
CA ARG A 179 -8.46 -18.51 15.32
C ARG A 179 -8.06 -18.27 16.78
N ARG A 180 -8.57 -17.20 17.40
CA ARG A 180 -8.18 -16.73 18.75
C ARG A 180 -6.68 -16.42 18.89
N SER A 181 -6.00 -16.14 17.79
CA SER A 181 -4.63 -15.66 17.75
C SER A 181 -4.64 -14.13 17.94
N PHE A 182 -5.04 -13.69 19.15
CA PHE A 182 -5.32 -12.27 19.41
C PHE A 182 -4.07 -11.40 19.35
N GLU A 183 -2.90 -11.91 19.73
CA GLU A 183 -1.64 -11.15 19.65
C GLU A 183 -1.32 -10.73 18.21
N GLN A 184 -1.41 -11.66 17.25
CA GLN A 184 -1.22 -11.34 15.83
C GLN A 184 -2.31 -10.37 15.33
N SER A 185 -3.55 -10.57 15.75
CA SER A 185 -4.67 -9.68 15.39
C SER A 185 -4.44 -8.25 15.89
N ILE A 186 -3.93 -8.11 17.11
CA ILE A 186 -3.58 -6.82 17.71
C ILE A 186 -2.46 -6.15 16.90
N THR A 187 -1.41 -6.88 16.51
CA THR A 187 -0.32 -6.34 15.68
C THR A 187 -0.85 -5.75 14.38
N TYR A 188 -1.70 -6.47 13.65
CA TYR A 188 -2.28 -5.94 12.40
C TYR A 188 -3.22 -4.75 12.65
N GLY A 189 -4.04 -4.79 13.69
CA GLY A 189 -4.92 -3.66 14.04
C GLY A 189 -4.14 -2.40 14.41
N GLN A 190 -3.03 -2.54 15.13
CA GLN A 190 -2.13 -1.42 15.43
C GLN A 190 -1.50 -0.84 14.17
N GLU A 191 -1.03 -1.68 13.24
CA GLU A 191 -0.49 -1.21 11.96
C GLU A 191 -1.55 -0.48 11.12
N ILE A 192 -2.81 -0.95 11.10
CA ILE A 192 -3.92 -0.21 10.47
C ILE A 192 -4.06 1.18 11.10
N LEU A 193 -4.06 1.29 12.43
CA LEU A 193 -4.20 2.57 13.12
C LEU A 193 -2.98 3.50 12.97
N ARG A 194 -1.80 2.98 12.63
CA ARG A 194 -0.64 3.83 12.28
C ARG A 194 -0.86 4.55 10.95
N HIS A 195 -1.55 3.91 10.02
CA HIS A 195 -1.91 4.51 8.74
C HIS A 195 -3.18 5.35 8.86
N ASP A 196 -4.20 4.87 9.55
CA ASP A 196 -5.50 5.49 9.67
C ASP A 196 -5.97 5.53 11.15
N PRO A 197 -5.49 6.53 11.93
CA PRO A 197 -5.71 6.58 13.38
C PRO A 197 -7.18 6.77 13.79
N LEU A 198 -8.03 7.25 12.88
CA LEU A 198 -9.44 7.59 13.15
C LEU A 198 -10.40 6.42 12.89
N ARG A 199 -9.89 5.23 12.54
CA ARG A 199 -10.72 4.04 12.35
C ARG A 199 -11.25 3.47 13.64
N GLU A 200 -12.37 4.02 14.11
CA GLU A 200 -13.06 3.58 15.32
C GLU A 200 -13.43 2.09 15.30
N ASP A 201 -13.73 1.53 14.13
CA ASP A 201 -14.04 0.11 14.00
C ASP A 201 -12.83 -0.78 14.35
N VAL A 202 -11.62 -0.36 13.98
CA VAL A 202 -10.38 -1.05 14.34
C VAL A 202 -10.06 -0.85 15.82
N HIS A 203 -10.29 0.36 16.38
CA HIS A 203 -10.19 0.59 17.82
C HIS A 203 -11.10 -0.37 18.60
N ARG A 204 -12.36 -0.54 18.19
CA ARG A 204 -13.30 -1.48 18.81
C ARG A 204 -12.82 -2.94 18.70
N CYS A 205 -12.26 -3.34 17.57
CA CYS A 205 -11.66 -4.67 17.41
C CYS A 205 -10.49 -4.88 18.39
N LEU A 206 -9.56 -3.92 18.48
CA LEU A 206 -8.45 -3.98 19.42
C LEU A 206 -8.91 -4.05 20.88
N MET A 207 -9.92 -3.25 21.26
CA MET A 207 -10.53 -3.32 22.59
C MET A 207 -11.05 -4.74 22.92
N ARG A 208 -11.73 -5.38 21.97
CA ARG A 208 -12.22 -6.76 22.12
C ARG A 208 -11.07 -7.76 22.21
N PHE A 209 -10.07 -7.66 21.34
CA PHE A 209 -8.92 -8.57 21.34
C PHE A 209 -8.10 -8.45 22.62
N TYR A 210 -7.88 -7.24 23.13
CA TYR A 210 -7.22 -7.04 24.43
C TYR A 210 -8.00 -7.68 25.57
N LEU A 211 -9.34 -7.54 25.58
CA LEU A 211 -10.16 -8.18 26.61
C LEU A 211 -10.07 -9.71 26.54
N GLU A 212 -10.22 -10.28 25.35
CA GLU A 212 -10.14 -11.73 25.12
C GLU A 212 -8.75 -12.29 25.43
N ASN A 213 -7.70 -11.49 25.30
CA ASN A 213 -6.34 -11.83 25.69
C ASN A 213 -6.03 -11.56 27.19
N GLY A 214 -7.04 -11.20 28.00
CA GLY A 214 -6.89 -10.90 29.44
C GLY A 214 -6.24 -9.55 29.76
N GLN A 215 -5.96 -8.73 28.75
CA GLN A 215 -5.24 -7.46 28.85
C GLN A 215 -6.21 -6.27 29.03
N ARG A 216 -7.05 -6.34 30.06
CA ARG A 216 -8.14 -5.37 30.31
C ARG A 216 -7.66 -3.91 30.41
N ALA A 217 -6.53 -3.66 31.06
CA ALA A 217 -5.97 -2.32 31.15
C ALA A 217 -5.61 -1.73 29.77
N LEU A 218 -5.16 -2.57 28.84
CA LEU A 218 -4.89 -2.14 27.46
C LEU A 218 -6.18 -1.86 26.69
N ALA A 219 -7.23 -2.65 26.89
CA ALA A 219 -8.55 -2.38 26.29
C ALA A 219 -9.10 -1.00 26.71
N GLN A 220 -8.98 -0.63 28.00
CA GLN A 220 -9.39 0.68 28.48
C GLN A 220 -8.53 1.81 27.92
N ARG A 221 -7.20 1.63 27.88
CA ARG A 221 -6.29 2.61 27.26
C ARG A 221 -6.60 2.83 25.78
N GLN A 222 -6.94 1.77 25.05
CA GLN A 222 -7.31 1.85 23.64
C GLN A 222 -8.54 2.74 23.42
N TYR A 223 -9.57 2.60 24.27
CA TYR A 223 -10.75 3.46 24.21
C TYR A 223 -10.38 4.94 24.45
N HIS A 224 -9.64 5.23 25.51
CA HIS A 224 -9.24 6.60 25.80
C HIS A 224 -8.39 7.21 24.68
N ARG A 225 -7.49 6.42 24.08
CA ARG A 225 -6.71 6.84 22.92
C ARG A 225 -7.61 7.18 21.71
N CYS A 226 -8.64 6.38 21.47
CA CYS A 226 -9.63 6.64 20.42
C CYS A 226 -10.34 7.98 20.67
N CYS A 227 -10.85 8.21 21.88
CA CYS A 227 -11.51 9.46 22.26
C CYS A 227 -10.61 10.68 22.08
N GLU A 228 -9.36 10.60 22.55
CA GLU A 228 -8.38 11.68 22.42
C GLU A 228 -8.12 12.05 20.96
N LEU A 229 -7.95 11.04 20.09
CA LEU A 229 -7.69 11.27 18.67
C LEU A 229 -8.89 11.88 17.94
N LEU A 230 -10.11 11.39 18.19
CA LEU A 230 -11.32 11.93 17.56
C LEU A 230 -11.60 13.37 18.00
N GLU A 231 -11.39 13.68 19.28
CA GLU A 231 -11.54 15.04 19.78
C GLU A 231 -10.48 15.97 19.16
N GLN A 232 -9.21 15.53 19.08
CA GLN A 232 -8.11 16.35 18.56
C GLN A 232 -8.22 16.63 17.05
N GLU A 233 -8.54 15.61 16.25
CA GLU A 233 -8.52 15.72 14.79
C GLU A 233 -9.86 16.17 14.20
N MET A 234 -10.97 15.84 14.87
CA MET A 234 -12.32 16.03 14.33
C MET A 234 -13.24 16.84 15.26
N GLY A 235 -12.89 17.03 16.54
CA GLY A 235 -13.74 17.72 17.52
C GLY A 235 -15.07 16.99 17.78
N VAL A 236 -15.07 15.66 17.68
CA VAL A 236 -16.27 14.83 17.86
C VAL A 236 -16.04 13.75 18.90
N PRO A 237 -17.09 13.37 19.66
CA PRO A 237 -17.02 12.21 20.53
C PRO A 237 -16.99 10.89 19.71
N PRO A 238 -16.55 9.77 20.33
CA PRO A 238 -16.64 8.46 19.69
C PRO A 238 -18.10 8.06 19.42
N LEU A 239 -18.28 7.21 18.41
CA LEU A 239 -19.58 6.65 18.06
C LEU A 239 -20.22 5.86 19.21
N GLU A 240 -21.56 5.78 19.19
CA GLU A 240 -22.34 5.12 20.25
C GLU A 240 -21.90 3.67 20.45
N GLU A 241 -21.61 2.92 19.38
CA GLU A 241 -21.17 1.53 19.48
C GLU A 241 -19.81 1.41 20.20
N THR A 242 -18.94 2.40 20.06
CA THR A 242 -17.64 2.48 20.76
C THR A 242 -17.85 2.73 22.26
N GLN A 243 -18.77 3.64 22.60
CA GLN A 243 -19.12 3.95 23.99
C GLN A 243 -19.78 2.76 24.70
N VAL A 244 -20.75 2.11 24.03
CA VAL A 244 -21.45 0.93 24.54
C VAL A 244 -20.46 -0.21 24.82
N LEU A 245 -19.51 -0.45 23.91
CA LEU A 245 -18.46 -1.45 24.12
C LEU A 245 -17.63 -1.12 25.38
N TYR A 246 -17.25 0.14 25.59
CA TYR A 246 -16.51 0.54 26.77
C TYR A 246 -17.30 0.36 28.08
N GLN A 247 -18.60 0.66 28.06
CA GLN A 247 -19.47 0.44 29.23
C GLN A 247 -19.57 -1.05 29.57
N GLN A 248 -19.72 -1.91 28.56
CA GLN A 248 -19.70 -3.36 28.74
C GLN A 248 -18.35 -3.83 29.29
N LEU A 249 -17.24 -3.27 28.81
CA LEU A 249 -15.92 -3.53 29.37
C LEU A 249 -15.92 -3.19 30.86
N ALA A 250 -16.31 -1.98 31.26
CA ALA A 250 -16.32 -1.54 32.65
C ALA A 250 -17.22 -2.38 33.58
N ALA A 251 -18.38 -2.84 33.10
CA ALA A 251 -19.34 -3.61 33.88
C ALA A 251 -18.85 -5.03 34.25
N THR A 252 -18.02 -5.67 33.43
CA THR A 252 -17.47 -7.02 33.67
C THR A 252 -16.39 -7.07 34.78
N THR A 253 -16.33 -6.06 35.65
CA THR A 253 -15.43 -6.05 36.81
C THR A 253 -16.03 -6.94 37.91
N PRO A 254 -15.37 -8.00 38.39
CA PRO A 254 -15.78 -8.61 39.66
C PRO A 254 -15.59 -7.54 40.74
N ALA A 255 -16.66 -7.23 41.48
CA ALA A 255 -16.57 -6.45 42.72
C ALA A 255 -15.41 -7.03 43.56
N GLY A 256 -14.51 -6.14 44.00
CA GLY A 256 -13.19 -6.50 44.50
C GLY A 256 -13.20 -7.68 45.46
N VAL A 257 -12.21 -8.55 45.31
CA VAL A 257 -11.83 -9.50 46.36
C VAL A 257 -11.43 -8.65 47.56
N ALA A 258 -12.36 -8.47 48.49
CA ALA A 258 -12.11 -7.92 49.80
C ALA A 258 -11.13 -8.87 50.49
N PHE A 259 -9.84 -8.52 50.50
CA PHE A 259 -8.91 -9.13 51.44
C PHE A 259 -9.36 -8.68 52.83
N GLY A 260 -10.17 -9.54 53.46
CA GLY A 260 -10.57 -9.39 54.84
C GLY A 260 -9.31 -9.38 55.71
N SER A 261 -9.02 -8.21 56.27
CA SER A 261 -8.14 -8.07 57.42
C SER A 261 -8.74 -8.85 58.58
N ALA A 262 -8.10 -9.95 58.96
CA ALA A 262 -8.38 -10.68 60.19
C ALA A 262 -7.57 -10.05 61.35
N PRO A 263 -8.10 -10.13 62.59
CA PRO A 263 -7.79 -9.25 63.71
C PRO A 263 -6.44 -9.50 64.41
#